data_AF-A0A349TNQ5-F1
#
_entry.id   AF-A0A349TNQ5-F1
#
_cell.length_a   1.000
_cell.length_b   1.000
_cell.length_c   1.000
_cell.angle_alpha   90.00
_cell.angle_beta   90.00
_cell.angle_gamma   90.00
#
_symmetry.space_group_name_H-M   'P 1'
#
loop_
_entity.id
_entity.type
_entity.pdbx_description
1 polymer ?
#
loop_
_entity_poly.entity_id
_entity_poly.type
_entity_poly.pdbx_seq_one_letter_code
_entity_poly.pdbx_strand_id
1 'polypeptide(L)' 'GEHKIPRGFEPIETYSEHWIANEGFAQAIADFLQKERPHIKSFQEEARQLLPFKQAG' A
#
# COMPACT_ATOMS: atom_id res chain seq x y z
N GLY A 1 -6.96 -7.96 -5.79
CA GLY A 1 -6.82 -8.08 -4.33
C GLY A 1 -5.91 -9.23 -4.00
N GLU A 2 -5.85 -9.61 -2.73
CA GLU A 2 -4.90 -10.58 -2.16
C GLU A 2 -4.92 -11.96 -2.84
N HIS A 3 -6.07 -12.40 -3.35
CA HIS A 3 -6.20 -13.66 -4.11
C HIS A 3 -5.29 -13.75 -5.35
N LYS A 4 -4.68 -12.64 -5.79
CA LYS A 4 -3.70 -12.62 -6.88
C LYS A 4 -2.28 -13.00 -6.41
N ILE A 5 -1.96 -12.81 -5.14
CA ILE A 5 -0.61 -13.03 -4.60
C ILE A 5 -0.17 -14.50 -4.73
N PRO A 6 -0.99 -15.52 -4.40
CA PRO A 6 -0.61 -16.92 -4.58
C PRO A 6 -0.38 -17.31 -6.05
N ARG A 7 -0.84 -16.49 -7.01
CA ARG A 7 -0.61 -16.67 -8.44
C ARG A 7 0.67 -16.00 -8.94
N GLY A 8 1.47 -15.43 -8.03
CA GLY A 8 2.74 -14.78 -8.35
C GLY A 8 2.66 -13.27 -8.60
N PHE A 9 1.54 -12.61 -8.30
CA PHE A 9 1.43 -11.16 -8.45
C PHE A 9 1.98 -10.46 -7.20
N GLU A 10 3.15 -9.83 -7.35
CA GLU A 10 3.84 -9.10 -6.29
C GLU A 10 3.15 -7.77 -5.96
N PRO A 11 3.03 -7.40 -4.66
CA PRO A 11 2.51 -6.10 -4.27
C PRO A 11 3.56 -5.00 -4.50
N ILE A 12 3.22 -4.01 -5.33
CA ILE A 12 4.09 -2.88 -5.67
C ILE A 12 3.49 -1.60 -5.07
N GLU A 13 4.33 -0.76 -4.45
CA GLU A 13 3.90 0.55 -4.00
C GLU A 13 3.45 1.39 -5.19
N THR A 14 2.26 1.97 -5.09
CA THR A 14 1.69 2.82 -6.14
C THR A 14 1.41 4.19 -5.57
N TYR A 15 1.74 5.22 -6.33
CA TYR A 15 1.59 6.61 -5.94
C TYR A 15 0.54 7.26 -6.83
N SER A 16 -0.28 8.12 -6.24
CA SER A 16 -1.22 8.98 -6.95
C SER A 16 -1.13 10.40 -6.41
N GLU A 17 -1.47 11.35 -7.27
CA GLU A 17 -1.52 12.77 -6.94
C GLU A 17 -2.96 13.27 -7.12
N HIS A 18 -3.46 13.98 -6.10
CA HIS A 18 -4.82 14.47 -6.07
C HIS A 18 -4.85 15.92 -5.59
N TRP A 19 -5.46 16.79 -6.38
CA TRP A 19 -5.76 18.14 -5.92
C TRP A 19 -7.05 18.14 -5.10
N ILE A 20 -6.98 18.69 -3.89
CA ILE A 20 -8.11 18.81 -2.97
C ILE A 20 -8.39 20.29 -2.75
N ALA A 21 -9.51 20.78 -3.28
CA ALA A 21 -9.85 22.20 -3.26
C ALA A 21 -10.23 22.73 -1.86
N ASN A 22 -10.80 21.87 -1.01
CA ASN A 22 -11.19 22.25 0.35
C ASN A 22 -10.03 21.97 1.32
N GLU A 23 -9.53 23.02 1.98
CA GLU A 23 -8.39 22.93 2.88
C GLU A 23 -8.62 22.01 4.09
N GLY A 24 -9.84 22.02 4.65
CA GLY A 24 -10.20 21.14 5.77
C GLY A 24 -10.13 19.67 5.40
N PHE A 25 -10.58 19.30 4.20
CA PHE A 25 -10.42 17.94 3.69
C PHE A 25 -8.98 17.61 3.35
N ALA A 26 -8.21 18.53 2.77
CA ALA A 26 -6.80 18.31 2.49
C ALA A 26 -6.02 17.97 3.77
N GLN A 27 -6.26 18.71 4.86
CA GLN A 27 -5.65 18.43 6.16
C GLN A 27 -6.10 17.10 6.75
N ALA A 28 -7.41 16.82 6.73
CA ALA A 28 -7.94 15.55 7.26
C ALA A 28 -7.38 14.32 6.52
N ILE A 29 -7.24 14.42 5.19
CA ILE A 29 -6.61 13.38 4.37
C ILE A 29 -5.12 13.25 4.72
N ALA A 30 -4.39 14.36 4.87
CA ALA A 30 -2.98 14.33 5.24
C ALA A 30 -2.76 13.63 6.59
N ASP A 31 -3.56 13.97 7.61
CA ASP A 31 -3.50 13.38 8.95
C ASP A 31 -3.84 11.88 8.93
N PHE A 32 -4.81 11.48 8.11
CA PHE A 32 -5.14 10.07 7.90
C PHE A 32 -3.97 9.32 7.23
N LEU A 33 -3.39 9.88 6.18
CA LEU A 33 -2.27 9.27 5.45
C LEU A 33 -1.04 9.07 6.33
N GLN A 34 -0.79 9.95 7.31
CA GLN A 34 0.30 9.73 8.29
C GLN A 34 0.11 8.43 9.09
N LYS A 35 -1.14 8.07 9.40
CA LYS A 35 -1.48 6.84 10.12
C LYS A 35 -1.55 5.63 9.19
N GLU A 36 -2.08 5.80 7.99
CA GLU A 36 -2.28 4.69 7.04
C GLU A 36 -0.96 4.18 6.42
N ARG A 37 -0.02 5.07 6.10
CA ARG A 37 1.27 4.71 5.46
C ARG A 37 2.01 3.56 6.16
N PRO A 38 2.23 3.55 7.49
CA PRO A 38 2.88 2.42 8.14
C PRO A 38 2.07 1.12 8.02
N HIS A 39 0.74 1.18 8.09
CA HIS A 39 -0.11 0.00 7.92
C HIS A 39 -0.01 -0.59 6.51
N ILE A 40 0.02 0.25 5.48
CA ILE A 40 0.20 -0.21 4.09
C ILE A 40 1.58 -0.85 3.89
N LYS A 41 2.63 -0.30 4.51
CA LYS A 41 3.97 -0.90 4.47
C LYS A 41 3.99 -2.28 5.13
N SER A 42 3.45 -2.41 6.34
CA SER A 42 3.33 -3.71 7.03
C SER A 42 2.54 -4.71 6.19
N PHE A 43 1.39 -4.29 5.65
CA PHE A 43 0.60 -5.13 4.75
C PHE A 43 1.37 -5.56 3.51
N GLN A 44 2.16 -4.67 2.89
CA GLN A 44 2.98 -5.03 1.73
C GLN A 44 4.04 -6.07 2.10
N GLU A 45 4.71 -5.93 3.24
CA GLU A 45 5.70 -6.88 3.73
C GLU A 45 5.06 -8.25 4.00
N GLU A 46 3.91 -8.29 4.67
CA GLU A 46 3.13 -9.51 4.91
C GLU A 46 2.68 -10.17 3.60
N ALA A 47 2.15 -9.38 2.67
CA ALA A 47 1.75 -9.84 1.35
C ALA A 47 2.91 -10.44 0.55
N ARG A 48 4.13 -9.90 0.67
CA ARG A 48 5.34 -10.47 0.04
C ARG A 48 5.67 -11.87 0.59
N GLN A 49 5.40 -12.14 1.87
CA GLN A 49 5.62 -13.48 2.46
C GLN A 49 4.68 -14.55 1.89
N LEU A 50 3.59 -14.15 1.25
CA LEU A 50 2.60 -15.06 0.65
C LEU A 50 2.90 -15.40 -0.82
N LEU A 51 4.00 -14.87 -1.39
CA LEU A 51 4.38 -15.16 -2.77
C LEU A 51 4.84 -16.62 -2.93
N PRO A 52 4.48 -17.29 -4.03
CA PRO A 52 4.77 -18.71 -4.24
C PRO A 52 6.25 -19.00 -4.56
N PHE A 53 7.06 -17.97 -4.80
CA PHE A 53 8.46 -18.10 -5.20
C PHE A 53 9.38 -17.61 -4.08
N LYS A 54 10.44 -18.36 -3.79
CA LYS A 54 11.50 -17.91 -2.87
C LYS A 54 12.19 -16.69 -3.49
N GLN A 55 12.50 -15.68 -2.68
CA GLN A 55 13.37 -14.59 -3.13
C GLN A 55 14.69 -15.21 -3.59
N ALA A 56 15.11 -14.87 -4.82
CA ALA A 56 16.41 -15.27 -5.32
C ALA A 56 17.46 -14.68 -4.39
N GLY A 57 18.19 -15.55 -3.68
CA GLY A 57 19.34 -15.18 -2.87
C GLY A 57 20.51 -14.74 -3.73
#